data_AF-A0A0J5GNW9-F1
#
_entry.id   AF-A0A0J5GNW9-F1
#
_cell.length_a   1.000
_cell.length_b   1.000
_cell.length_c   1.000
_cell.angle_alpha   90.00
_cell.angle_beta   90.00
_cell.angle_gamma   90.00
#
_symmetry.space_group_name_H-M   'P 1'
#
loop_
_entity.id
_entity.type
_entity.pdbx_description
1 polymer ?
#
loop_
_entity_poly.entity_id
_entity_poly.type
_entity_poly.pdbx_seq_one_letter_code
_entity_poly.pdbx_strand_id
1 'polypeptide(L)' 'KTVRTIAKEFGVSKSTVHKDLTERLPEINPELANEVKEILEYHKSIRHLRGGEATKVKYKKTQDEPAQQIVKSRQ' A
#
# COMPACT_ATOMS: atom_id res chain seq x y z
N LYS A 1 -8.80 3.51 -4.66
CA LYS A 1 -8.28 2.30 -3.97
C LYS A 1 -6.82 2.09 -4.35
N THR A 2 -5.94 1.64 -3.45
CA THR A 2 -4.51 1.41 -3.80
C THR A 2 -4.26 -0.03 -4.21
N VAL A 3 -3.14 -0.31 -4.89
CA VAL A 3 -2.73 -1.68 -5.23
C VAL A 3 -2.66 -2.59 -4.00
N ARG A 4 -2.30 -2.05 -2.83
CA ARG A 4 -2.30 -2.82 -1.58
C ARG A 4 -3.70 -3.22 -1.13
N THR A 5 -4.70 -2.36 -1.35
CA THR A 5 -6.10 -2.64 -1.04
C THR A 5 -6.64 -3.71 -1.98
N ILE A 6 -6.37 -3.55 -3.28
CA ILE A 6 -6.78 -4.50 -4.33
C ILE A 6 -6.15 -5.87 -4.08
N ALA A 7 -4.84 -5.92 -3.82
CA ALA A 7 -4.16 -7.17 -3.49
C ALA A 7 -4.82 -7.94 -2.32
N LYS A 8 -5.29 -7.22 -1.29
CA LYS A 8 -6.04 -7.82 -0.19
C LYS A 8 -7.43 -8.31 -0.60
N GLU A 9 -8.16 -7.55 -1.41
CA GLU A 9 -9.49 -7.94 -1.91
C GLU A 9 -9.42 -9.19 -2.79
N PHE A 10 -8.42 -9.28 -3.66
CA PHE A 10 -8.21 -10.41 -4.58
C PHE A 10 -7.40 -11.57 -3.98
N GLY A 11 -6.95 -11.46 -2.72
CA GLY A 11 -6.17 -12.51 -2.05
C GLY A 11 -4.80 -12.80 -2.66
N VAL A 12 -4.24 -11.87 -3.43
CA VAL A 12 -2.95 -12.01 -4.13
C VAL A 12 -1.90 -11.07 -3.55
N SER A 13 -0.63 -11.29 -3.91
CA SER A 13 0.44 -10.38 -3.48
C SER A 13 0.40 -9.05 -4.22
N LYS A 14 0.84 -7.96 -3.58
CA LYS A 14 1.03 -6.66 -4.24
C LYS A 14 1.89 -6.77 -5.51
N SER A 15 2.94 -7.61 -5.46
CA SER A 15 3.85 -7.80 -6.59
C SER A 15 3.14 -8.48 -7.76
N THR A 16 2.27 -9.44 -7.47
CA THR A 16 1.44 -10.14 -8.47
C THR A 16 0.52 -9.15 -9.18
N VAL A 17 -0.20 -8.32 -8.42
CA VAL A 17 -1.08 -7.28 -9.01
C VAL A 17 -0.29 -6.29 -9.85
N HIS A 18 0.88 -5.83 -9.38
CA HIS A 18 1.70 -4.93 -10.20
C HIS A 18 2.15 -5.59 -11.50
N LYS A 19 2.61 -6.83 -11.45
CA LYS A 19 3.06 -7.55 -12.63
C LYS A 19 1.94 -7.72 -13.66
N ASP A 20 0.76 -8.13 -13.22
CA ASP A 20 -0.40 -8.28 -14.11
C ASP A 20 -0.82 -6.92 -14.73
N LEU A 21 -0.77 -5.82 -13.98
CA LEU A 21 -1.13 -4.49 -14.48
C LEU A 21 -0.09 -3.87 -15.44
N THR A 22 1.20 -4.15 -15.26
CA THR A 22 2.25 -3.55 -16.10
C THR A 22 2.64 -4.40 -17.30
N GLU A 23 2.51 -5.72 -17.20
CA GLU A 23 2.94 -6.65 -18.26
C GLU A 23 1.75 -7.24 -19.02
N ARG A 24 0.75 -7.80 -18.31
CA ARG A 24 -0.34 -8.56 -18.95
C ARG A 24 -1.51 -7.70 -19.44
N LEU A 25 -1.86 -6.66 -18.68
CA LEU A 25 -2.95 -5.76 -19.04
C LEU A 25 -2.76 -5.04 -20.38
N PRO A 26 -1.58 -4.47 -20.73
CA PRO A 26 -1.40 -3.81 -22.03
C PRO A 26 -1.48 -4.77 -23.23
N GLU A 27 -1.19 -6.07 -23.04
CA GLU A 27 -1.34 -7.08 -24.10
C GLU A 27 -2.81 -7.41 -24.39
N ILE A 28 -3.67 -7.38 -23.35
CA ILE A 28 -5.09 -7.75 -23.45
C ILE A 28 -5.95 -6.52 -23.77
N ASN A 29 -5.73 -5.41 -23.07
CA ASN A 29 -6.47 -4.18 -23.24
C ASN A 29 -5.58 -2.93 -22.98
N PRO A 30 -5.09 -2.28 -24.04
CA PRO A 30 -4.21 -1.12 -23.91
C PRO A 30 -4.92 0.14 -23.39
N GLU A 31 -6.23 0.31 -23.63
CA GLU A 31 -6.98 1.47 -23.11
C GLU A 31 -7.09 1.40 -21.59
N LEU A 32 -7.50 0.26 -21.04
CA LEU A 32 -7.56 0.06 -19.59
C LEU A 32 -6.19 0.18 -18.92
N ALA A 33 -5.12 -0.25 -19.61
CA ALA A 33 -3.77 -0.10 -19.10
C ALA A 33 -3.38 1.38 -18.91
N ASN A 34 -3.80 2.26 -19.82
CA ASN A 34 -3.55 3.69 -19.72
C ASN A 34 -4.31 4.31 -18.55
N GLU A 35 -5.59 3.99 -18.37
CA GLU A 35 -6.39 4.47 -17.23
C GLU A 35 -5.76 4.06 -15.89
N VAL A 36 -5.38 2.78 -15.77
CA VAL A 36 -4.75 2.27 -14.54
C VAL A 36 -3.40 2.94 -14.30
N LYS A 37 -2.63 3.23 -15.35
CA LYS A 37 -1.34 3.92 -15.26
C LYS A 37 -1.50 5.32 -14.67
N GLU A 38 -2.48 6.10 -15.11
CA GLU A 38 -2.78 7.43 -14.55
C GLU A 38 -3.13 7.36 -13.06
N ILE A 39 -3.97 6.40 -12.67
CA ILE A 39 -4.34 6.17 -11.27
C ILE A 39 -3.11 5.80 -10.42
N LEU A 40 -2.18 5.00 -10.97
CA LEU A 40 -0.94 4.63 -10.30
C LEU A 40 -0.01 5.84 -10.13
N GLU A 41 0.10 6.70 -11.14
CA GLU A 41 0.89 7.94 -11.08
C GLU A 41 0.32 8.92 -10.06
N TYR A 42 -1.00 9.12 -10.04
CA TYR A 42 -1.67 9.90 -9.02
C TYR A 42 -1.37 9.38 -7.61
N HIS A 43 -1.43 8.07 -7.40
CA HIS A 43 -1.08 7.49 -6.10
C HIS A 43 0.39 7.62 -5.73
N LYS A 44 1.31 7.66 -6.71
CA LYS A 44 2.73 7.94 -6.48
C LYS A 44 2.92 9.40 -6.07
N SER A 45 2.26 10.35 -6.73
CA SER A 45 2.40 11.78 -6.43
C SER A 45 1.95 12.09 -5.00
N ILE A 46 0.82 11.54 -4.53
CA ILE A 46 0.31 11.78 -3.17
C ILE A 46 0.90 10.87 -2.09
N ARG A 47 1.81 9.94 -2.44
CA ARG A 47 2.34 8.96 -1.48
C ARG A 47 3.00 9.62 -0.28
N HIS A 48 3.69 10.74 -0.48
CA HIS A 48 4.41 11.43 0.58
C HIS A 48 3.46 11.98 1.65
N LEU A 49 2.31 12.54 1.26
CA LEU A 49 1.25 12.98 2.19
C LEU A 49 0.76 11.82 3.05
N ARG A 50 0.44 10.70 2.41
CA ARG A 50 0.03 9.46 3.10
C ARG A 50 1.12 8.90 4.01
N GLY A 51 2.40 9.04 3.62
CA GLY A 51 3.55 8.67 4.43
C GLY A 51 3.68 9.50 5.70
N GLY A 52 3.46 10.82 5.60
CA GLY A 52 3.41 11.72 6.76
C GLY A 52 2.27 11.37 7.71
N GLU A 53 1.07 11.11 7.18
CA GLU A 53 -0.08 10.63 7.97
C GLU A 53 0.20 9.29 8.66
N ALA A 54 0.83 8.35 7.96
CA ALA A 54 1.18 7.04 8.53
C ALA A 54 2.13 7.17 9.72
N THR A 55 3.14 8.04 9.63
CA THR A 55 4.05 8.35 10.74
C THR A 55 3.29 9.00 11.89
N LYS A 56 2.45 10.00 11.63
CA LYS A 56 1.61 10.64 12.66
C LYS A 56 0.72 9.63 13.38
N VAL A 57 0.08 8.73 12.65
CA VAL A 57 -0.77 7.66 13.23
C VAL A 57 0.06 6.66 14.04
N LYS A 58 1.23 6.24 13.54
CA LYS A 58 2.14 5.35 14.27
C LYS A 58 2.49 5.94 15.64
N TYR A 59 2.90 7.20 15.69
CA TYR A 59 3.32 7.84 16.93
C TYR A 59 2.15 8.19 17.86
N LYS A 60 0.98 8.57 17.32
CA LYS A 60 -0.24 8.73 18.13
C LYS A 60 -0.66 7.42 18.80
N LYS A 61 -0.67 6.31 18.06
CA LYS A 61 -1.00 5.00 18.62
C LYS A 61 0.00 4.53 19.69
N THR A 62 1.27 4.90 19.56
CA THR A 62 2.28 4.59 20.59
C THR A 62 2.25 5.54 21.80
N GLN A 63 1.53 6.67 21.76
CA GLN A 63 1.37 7.56 22.91
C GLN A 63 0.30 7.03 23.89
N ASP A 64 -0.66 6.24 23.38
CA ASP A 64 -1.71 5.59 24.19
C ASP A 64 -1.30 4.19 24.72
N GLU A 65 -0.14 3.67 24.32
CA GLU A 65 0.44 2.43 24.85
C GLU A 65 1.60 2.78 25.80
N PRO A 66 1.42 2.72 27.14
CA PRO A 66 2.54 2.90 28.05
C PRO A 66 3.55 1.78 27.78
N ALA A 67 4.83 2.14 27.84
CA ALA A 67 5.99 1.30 27.56
C ALA A 67 6.09 0.04 28.45
N GLN A 68 5.21 -0.95 28.30
CA GLN A 68 5.13 -2.12 29.19
C GLN A 68 5.45 -3.48 28.54
N GLN A 69 5.70 -3.55 27.22
CA GLN A 69 5.98 -4.86 26.59
C GLN A 69 7.47 -5.23 26.43
N ILE A 70 8.42 -4.35 26.77
CA ILE A 70 9.85 -4.66 26.59
C ILE A 70 10.42 -5.54 27.74
N VAL A 71 9.70 -5.73 28.84
CA VAL A 71 10.26 -6.43 30.03
C VAL A 71 9.94 -7.94 30.12
N LYS A 72 9.12 -8.51 29.22
CA LYS A 72 8.65 -9.92 29.35
C LYS A 72 9.43 -10.97 28.55
N SER A 73 10.62 -10.67 28.01
CA SER A 73 11.47 -11.67 27.33
C SER A 73 12.74 -12.05 28.11
N ARG A 74 12.82 -11.75 29.41
CA ARG A 74 13.80 -12.37 30.32
C ARG A 74 13.11 -13.41 31.20
N GLN A 75 12.85 -14.60 30.65
CA GLN A 75 13.00 -15.89 31.32
C GLN A 75 13.34 -16.93 30.25
#